data_AF-A0AAV2QB83-F1
#
_entry.id   AF-A0AAV2QB83-F1
#
_cell.length_a   1.000
_cell.length_b   1.000
_cell.length_c   1.000
_cell.angle_alpha   90.00
_cell.angle_beta   90.00
_cell.angle_gamma   90.00
#
_symmetry.space_group_name_H-M   'P 1'
#
loop_
_entity.id
_entity.type
_entity.pdbx_description
1 polymer ?
#
loop_
_entity_poly.entity_id
_entity_poly.type
_entity_poly.pdbx_seq_one_letter_code
_entity_poly.pdbx_strand_id
1 'polypeptide(L)'
;MSRASLNVADLPVYYYHQDSAWISSDLFTDYFNEEILPTIKKHLPHQRVINGTVKEKTYGKQKVYVTEQNSFPPLDEAALKDMDHQINQNTETLKELERASSETEAKLRSLNSSLTTEEAEHRVQELEEEVQRLQEKLSHLQENQVPISKEDKEQITKENQDMIKLPKGCRRI
;
A
#
# COMPACT_ATOMS: atom_id res chain seq x y z
N MET A 1 13.33 35.38 14.04
CA MET A 1 14.45 34.88 13.21
C MET A 1 13.95 33.66 12.46
N SER A 2 13.81 33.78 11.14
CA SER A 2 13.21 32.78 10.27
C SER A 2 14.02 31.49 10.36
N ARG A 3 13.36 30.37 10.67
CA ARG A 3 13.94 29.02 10.62
C ARG A 3 14.32 28.80 9.16
N ALA A 4 15.61 28.68 8.84
CA ALA A 4 16.02 28.30 7.50
C ALA A 4 15.45 26.90 7.24
N SER A 5 14.32 26.84 6.56
CA SER A 5 13.74 25.61 6.04
C SER A 5 14.70 25.11 4.98
N LEU A 6 15.48 24.07 5.31
CA LEU A 6 16.23 23.30 4.32
C LEU A 6 15.23 22.83 3.26
N ASN A 7 15.35 23.37 2.05
CA ASN A 7 14.52 22.99 0.94
C ASN A 7 14.96 21.59 0.49
N VAL A 8 14.02 20.64 0.49
CA VAL A 8 14.30 19.23 0.14
C VAL A 8 14.85 19.10 -1.29
N ALA A 9 14.57 20.07 -2.16
CA ALA A 9 15.08 20.14 -3.52
C ALA A 9 16.58 20.51 -3.63
N ASP A 10 17.17 21.11 -2.59
CA ASP A 10 18.59 21.51 -2.58
C ASP A 10 19.51 20.40 -2.03
N LEU A 11 18.93 19.28 -1.57
CA LEU A 11 19.72 18.13 -1.14
C LEU A 11 20.26 17.38 -2.37
N PRO A 12 21.56 17.04 -2.42
CA PRO A 12 22.19 16.38 -3.56
C PRO A 12 21.69 14.95 -3.84
N VAL A 13 20.72 14.47 -3.05
CA VAL A 13 20.09 13.16 -3.19
C VAL A 13 18.58 13.36 -3.18
N TYR A 14 17.99 13.48 -4.37
CA TYR A 14 16.55 13.56 -4.57
C TYR A 14 16.00 12.18 -4.94
N TYR A 15 15.20 11.57 -4.05
CA TYR A 15 14.38 10.42 -4.40
C TYR A 15 12.91 10.77 -4.22
N TYR A 16 12.19 10.78 -5.34
CA TYR A 16 10.73 10.89 -5.35
C TYR A 16 10.15 9.64 -4.65
N HIS A 17 9.44 9.83 -3.54
CA HIS A 17 8.66 8.81 -2.80
C HIS A 17 9.39 7.79 -1.88
N GLN A 18 10.52 8.12 -1.24
CA GLN A 18 11.05 7.26 -0.17
C GLN A 18 11.26 8.02 1.15
N ASP A 19 10.65 7.52 2.23
CA ASP A 19 10.79 8.02 3.61
C ASP A 19 12.12 7.63 4.27
N SER A 20 13.02 6.96 3.54
CA SER A 20 14.31 6.49 4.05
C SER A 20 15.36 6.52 2.94
N ALA A 21 16.12 7.60 2.86
CA ALA A 21 17.22 7.74 1.93
C ALA A 21 18.47 7.04 2.48
N TRP A 22 19.05 6.13 1.70
CA TRP A 22 20.37 5.55 1.98
C TRP A 22 21.41 6.33 1.19
N ILE A 23 22.26 7.08 1.89
CA ILE A 23 23.43 7.74 1.31
C ILE A 23 24.64 6.80 1.40
N SER A 24 25.52 6.81 0.40
CA SER A 24 26.78 6.07 0.54
C SER A 24 27.61 6.68 1.67
N SER A 25 28.33 5.86 2.42
CA SER A 25 29.17 6.33 3.54
C SER A 25 30.15 7.40 3.08
N ASP A 26 30.69 7.29 1.87
CA ASP A 26 31.66 8.23 1.31
C ASP A 26 31.00 9.58 0.99
N LEU A 27 29.85 9.58 0.31
CA LEU A 27 29.11 10.80 -0.01
C LEU A 27 28.62 11.54 1.25
N PHE A 28 28.22 10.80 2.28
CA PHE A 28 27.88 11.39 3.58
C PHE A 28 29.10 12.03 4.24
N THR A 29 30.25 11.36 4.20
CA THR A 29 31.48 11.85 4.82
C THR A 29 31.95 13.12 4.14
N ASP A 30 31.91 13.19 2.81
CA ASP A 30 32.28 14.38 2.04
C ASP A 30 31.34 15.55 2.36
N TYR A 31 30.02 15.34 2.28
CA TYR A 31 29.04 16.37 2.63
C TYR A 31 29.16 16.84 4.09
N PHE A 32 29.37 15.91 5.02
CA PHE A 32 29.55 16.24 6.43
C PHE A 32 30.81 17.08 6.67
N ASN A 33 31.89 16.80 5.94
CA ASN A 33 33.14 17.55 6.02
C ASN A 33 33.09 18.93 5.35
N GLU A 34 32.37 19.07 4.24
CA GLU A 34 32.28 20.31 3.47
C GLU A 34 31.26 21.31 4.02
N GLU A 35 30.06 20.86 4.38
CA GLU A 35 28.94 21.76 4.72
C GLU A 35 28.68 21.81 6.23
N ILE A 36 28.62 20.63 6.87
CA ILE A 36 28.19 20.51 8.26
C ILE A 36 29.31 20.88 9.23
N LEU A 37 30.51 20.34 9.06
CA LEU A 37 31.63 20.58 9.97
C LEU A 37 32.07 22.05 10.04
N PRO A 38 32.20 22.79 8.92
CA PRO A 38 32.56 24.21 8.97
C PRO A 38 31.48 25.06 9.62
N THR A 39 30.20 24.75 9.36
CA THR A 39 29.06 25.42 9.99
C THR A 39 29.04 25.17 11.50
N ILE A 40 29.24 23.93 11.95
CA ILE A 40 29.34 23.60 13.37
C ILE A 40 30.53 24.32 14.02
N LYS A 41 31.72 24.25 13.41
CA LYS A 41 32.92 24.93 13.93
C LYS A 41 32.76 26.44 14.02
N LYS A 42 31.99 27.06 13.12
CA LYS A 42 31.71 28.50 13.10
C LYS A 42 30.66 28.92 14.13
N HIS A 43 29.58 28.15 14.29
CA HIS A 43 28.43 28.60 15.07
C HIS A 43 28.41 28.05 16.52
N LEU A 44 28.89 26.82 16.72
CA LEU A 44 28.81 26.14 18.02
C LEU A 44 29.66 26.80 19.13
N PRO A 45 30.93 27.20 18.89
CA PRO A 45 31.77 27.79 19.93
C PRO A 45 31.28 29.18 20.30
N HIS A 46 31.03 30.04 19.33
CA HIS A 46 30.69 31.44 19.60
C HIS A 46 29.32 31.58 20.27
N GLN A 47 28.28 30.92 19.76
CA GLN A 47 26.93 31.14 20.25
C GLN A 47 26.67 30.49 21.63
N ARG A 48 27.24 29.31 21.89
CA ARG A 48 26.95 28.55 23.12
C ARG A 48 27.91 28.83 24.27
N VAL A 49 29.13 29.27 23.99
CA VAL A 49 30.08 29.74 25.03
C VAL A 49 29.64 31.12 25.56
N ILE A 50 29.15 32.01 24.69
CA ILE A 50 28.59 33.33 25.12
C ILE A 50 27.38 33.15 26.05
N ASN A 51 26.53 32.15 25.77
CA ASN A 51 25.37 31.83 26.60
C ASN A 51 25.70 30.97 27.84
N GLY A 52 26.98 30.68 28.12
CA GLY A 52 27.42 29.93 29.30
C GLY A 52 26.97 28.47 29.37
N THR A 53 26.40 27.91 28.29
CA THR A 53 25.79 26.57 28.28
C THR A 53 26.80 25.45 28.02
N VAL A 54 27.97 25.81 27.48
CA VAL A 54 29.00 24.87 27.01
C VAL A 54 30.37 25.27 27.54
N LYS A 55 31.04 24.34 28.24
CA LYS A 55 32.44 24.48 28.66
C LYS A 55 33.37 23.94 27.58
N GLU A 56 34.34 24.75 27.18
CA GLU A 56 35.44 24.33 26.30
C GLU A 56 36.54 23.67 27.14
N LYS A 57 36.83 22.39 26.87
CA LYS A 57 38.00 21.69 27.41
C LYS A 57 39.00 21.47 26.29
N THR A 58 40.19 22.01 26.44
CA THR A 58 41.28 21.85 25.47
C THR A 58 42.18 20.71 25.91
N TYR A 59 42.31 19.69 25.05
CA TYR A 59 43.24 18.57 25.22
C TYR A 59 44.31 18.67 24.13
N GLY A 60 45.45 19.28 24.47
CA GLY A 60 46.55 19.49 23.52
C GLY A 60 46.13 20.36 22.33
N LYS A 61 46.10 19.79 21.12
CA LYS A 61 45.69 20.47 19.87
C LYS A 61 44.18 20.38 19.58
N GLN A 62 43.41 19.62 20.35
CA GLN A 62 41.99 19.38 20.11
C GLN A 62 41.13 20.11 21.16
N LYS A 63 39.99 20.65 20.73
CA LYS A 63 39.01 21.33 21.58
C LYS A 63 37.75 20.46 21.67
N VAL A 64 37.35 20.13 22.89
CA VAL A 64 36.12 19.39 23.18
C VAL A 64 35.13 20.33 23.85
N TYR A 65 33.95 20.47 23.26
CA TYR A 65 32.88 21.32 23.78
C TYR A 65 31.89 20.44 24.54
N VAL A 66 31.82 20.60 25.87
CA VAL A 66 30.95 19.80 26.74
C VAL A 66 29.86 20.69 27.31
N THR A 67 28.60 20.30 27.13
CA THR A 67 27.46 20.95 27.79
C THR A 67 27.50 20.70 29.29
N GLU A 68 27.25 21.72 30.11
CA GLU A 68 27.21 21.55 31.55
C GLU A 68 26.01 20.71 31.98
N GLN A 69 26.26 19.47 32.40
CA GLN A 69 25.22 18.56 32.88
C GLN A 69 24.62 19.01 34.22
N ASN A 70 25.25 19.95 34.92
CA ASN A 70 24.72 20.58 36.14
C ASN A 70 23.50 21.49 35.88
N SER A 71 23.20 21.79 34.62
CA SER A 71 21.98 22.54 34.23
C SER A 71 20.73 21.67 34.22
N PHE A 72 20.88 20.35 34.30
CA PHE A 72 19.74 19.45 34.46
C PHE A 72 19.35 19.39 35.94
N PRO A 73 18.05 19.45 36.25
CA PRO A 73 17.58 19.26 37.62
C PRO A 73 18.08 17.91 38.16
N PRO A 74 18.37 17.80 39.47
CA PRO A 74 18.77 16.53 40.06
C PRO A 74 17.71 15.47 39.74
N LEU A 75 18.17 14.30 39.31
CA LEU A 75 17.32 13.17 38.98
C LEU A 75 16.58 12.73 40.24
N ASP A 76 15.30 13.09 40.34
CA ASP A 76 14.40 12.54 41.34
C ASP A 76 13.94 11.16 40.87
N GLU A 77 14.26 10.13 41.66
CA GLU A 77 13.91 8.75 41.36
C GLU A 77 12.39 8.55 41.29
N ALA A 78 11.61 9.40 41.98
CA ALA A 78 10.16 9.42 41.86
C ALA A 78 9.69 9.96 40.50
N ALA A 79 10.28 11.06 40.02
CA ALA A 79 9.99 11.61 38.70
C ALA A 79 10.40 10.65 37.57
N LEU A 80 11.48 9.90 37.74
CA LEU A 80 11.90 8.89 36.76
C LEU A 80 10.88 7.75 36.66
N LYS A 81 10.37 7.26 37.80
CA LYS A 81 9.31 6.24 37.83
C LYS A 81 8.00 6.75 37.25
N ASP A 82 7.64 8.00 37.46
CA ASP A 82 6.46 8.61 36.86
C ASP A 82 6.60 8.73 35.33
N MET A 83 7.78 9.13 34.85
CA MET A 83 8.07 9.16 33.40
C MET A 83 8.02 7.76 32.79
N ASP A 84 8.60 6.74 33.44
CA ASP A 84 8.49 5.34 32.98
C ASP A 84 7.03 4.86 32.95
N HIS A 85 6.23 5.24 33.94
CA HIS A 85 4.81 4.94 33.96
C HIS A 85 4.07 5.62 32.80
N GLN A 86 4.32 6.90 32.54
CA GLN A 86 3.74 7.62 31.41
C GLN A 86 4.18 7.03 30.07
N ILE A 87 5.43 6.62 29.92
CA ILE A 87 5.93 5.93 28.73
C ILE A 87 5.15 4.63 28.52
N ASN A 88 5.00 3.82 29.56
CA ASN A 88 4.28 2.56 29.46
C ASN A 88 2.81 2.77 29.10
N GLN A 89 2.13 3.71 29.76
CA GLN A 89 0.73 4.06 29.46
C GLN A 89 0.58 4.54 28.02
N ASN A 90 1.43 5.47 27.57
CA ASN A 90 1.38 5.97 26.20
C ASN A 90 1.71 4.89 25.17
N THR A 91 2.57 3.94 25.51
CA THR A 91 2.89 2.80 24.64
C THR A 91 1.71 1.84 24.54
N GLU A 92 0.98 1.61 25.63
CA GLU A 92 -0.23 0.79 25.64
C GLU A 92 -1.36 1.44 24.83
N THR A 93 -1.62 2.73 25.03
CA THR A 93 -2.65 3.46 24.26
C THR A 93 -2.33 3.53 22.78
N LEU A 94 -1.05 3.69 22.41
CA LEU A 94 -0.61 3.60 21.02
C LEU A 94 -0.92 2.22 20.41
N LYS A 95 -0.60 1.14 21.12
CA LYS A 95 -0.89 -0.23 20.64
C LYS A 95 -2.38 -0.48 20.49
N GLU A 96 -3.21 0.04 21.39
CA GLU A 96 -4.67 -0.06 21.28
C GLU A 96 -5.20 0.70 20.08
N LEU A 97 -4.70 1.92 19.86
CA LEU A 97 -5.12 2.75 18.74
C LEU A 97 -4.66 2.18 17.39
N GLU A 98 -3.44 1.63 17.31
CA GLU A 98 -2.94 0.91 16.13
C GLU A 98 -3.81 -0.31 15.80
N ARG A 99 -4.19 -1.11 16.81
CA ARG A 99 -5.10 -2.23 16.62
C ARG A 99 -6.46 -1.77 16.12
N ALA A 100 -7.04 -0.74 16.74
CA ALA A 100 -8.32 -0.18 16.30
C ALA A 100 -8.24 0.35 14.85
N SER A 101 -7.16 1.05 14.50
CA SER A 101 -6.92 1.54 13.14
C SER A 101 -6.85 0.38 12.15
N SER A 102 -6.05 -0.64 12.44
CA SER A 102 -5.92 -1.82 11.59
C SER A 102 -7.24 -2.58 11.42
N GLU A 103 -8.03 -2.72 12.48
CA GLU A 103 -9.37 -3.31 12.39
C GLU A 103 -10.32 -2.47 11.52
N THR A 104 -10.29 -1.14 11.66
CA THR A 104 -11.11 -0.25 10.83
C THR A 104 -10.68 -0.26 9.37
N GLU A 105 -9.38 -0.31 9.09
CA GLU A 105 -8.83 -0.47 7.75
C GLU A 105 -9.20 -1.82 7.14
N ALA A 106 -9.16 -2.90 7.93
CA ALA A 106 -9.60 -4.22 7.50
C ALA A 106 -11.09 -4.23 7.14
N LYS A 107 -11.94 -3.60 7.97
CA LYS A 107 -13.37 -3.43 7.68
C LYS A 107 -13.60 -2.58 6.42
N LEU A 108 -12.86 -1.48 6.26
CA LEU A 108 -12.95 -0.60 5.10
C LEU A 108 -12.47 -1.31 3.83
N ARG A 109 -11.39 -2.08 3.90
CA ARG A 109 -10.90 -2.92 2.80
C ARG A 109 -11.91 -4.00 2.44
N SER A 110 -12.54 -4.64 3.44
CA SER A 110 -13.61 -5.61 3.22
C SER A 110 -14.82 -4.95 2.52
N LEU A 111 -15.26 -3.77 2.98
CA LEU A 111 -16.35 -3.02 2.36
C LEU A 111 -16.02 -2.55 0.94
N ASN A 112 -14.79 -2.10 0.69
CA ASN A 112 -14.36 -1.71 -0.66
C ASN A 112 -14.16 -2.92 -1.57
N SER A 113 -13.90 -4.10 -1.03
CA SER A 113 -13.80 -5.35 -1.80
C SER A 113 -15.16 -5.98 -2.10
N SER A 114 -16.19 -5.64 -1.32
CA SER A 114 -17.57 -5.91 -1.75
C SER A 114 -17.94 -4.93 -2.85
N LEU A 115 -18.54 -5.47 -3.92
CA LEU A 115 -19.01 -4.71 -5.05
C LEU A 115 -19.82 -3.51 -4.56
N THR A 116 -19.52 -2.32 -5.05
CA THR A 116 -20.31 -1.15 -4.68
C THR A 116 -21.76 -1.37 -5.12
N THR A 117 -22.73 -0.87 -4.35
CA THR A 117 -24.16 -1.12 -4.63
C THR A 117 -24.53 -0.75 -6.07
N GLU A 118 -23.92 0.30 -6.60
CA GLU A 118 -24.10 0.77 -7.98
C GLU A 118 -23.54 -0.23 -9.02
N GLU A 119 -22.35 -0.77 -8.80
CA GLU A 119 -21.78 -1.82 -9.67
C GLU A 119 -22.60 -3.11 -9.61
N ALA A 120 -23.17 -3.44 -8.45
CA ALA A 120 -24.06 -4.59 -8.28
C ALA A 120 -25.36 -4.42 -9.05
N GLU A 121 -25.98 -3.24 -8.98
CA GLU A 121 -27.18 -2.90 -9.75
C GLU A 121 -26.93 -2.96 -11.25
N HIS A 122 -25.80 -2.40 -11.73
CA HIS A 122 -25.42 -2.49 -13.13
C HIS A 122 -25.22 -3.95 -13.58
N ARG A 123 -24.56 -4.77 -12.75
CA ARG A 123 -24.33 -6.19 -13.05
C ARG A 123 -25.64 -6.99 -13.10
N VAL A 124 -26.59 -6.67 -12.22
CA VAL A 124 -27.92 -7.28 -12.23
C VAL A 124 -28.65 -6.91 -13.53
N GLN A 125 -28.62 -5.63 -13.93
CA GLN A 125 -29.27 -5.19 -15.16
C GLN A 125 -28.66 -5.87 -16.40
N GLU A 126 -27.32 -5.95 -16.51
CA GLU A 126 -26.64 -6.66 -17.60
C GLU A 126 -27.04 -8.15 -17.66
N LEU A 127 -27.14 -8.81 -16.50
CA LEU A 127 -27.53 -10.21 -16.41
C LEU A 127 -29.00 -10.42 -16.79
N GLU A 128 -29.90 -9.52 -16.41
CA GLU A 128 -31.31 -9.56 -16.80
C GLU A 128 -31.48 -9.39 -18.32
N GLU A 129 -30.77 -8.45 -18.92
CA GLU A 129 -30.75 -8.25 -20.38
C GLU A 129 -30.20 -9.50 -21.10
N GLU A 130 -29.15 -10.12 -20.56
CA GLU A 130 -28.59 -11.35 -21.13
C GLU A 130 -29.53 -12.54 -21.02
N VAL A 131 -30.21 -12.68 -19.88
CA VAL A 131 -31.23 -13.72 -19.67
C VAL A 131 -32.38 -13.54 -20.67
N GLN A 132 -32.88 -12.33 -20.84
CA GLN A 132 -33.94 -12.04 -21.80
C GLN A 132 -33.50 -12.39 -23.23
N ARG A 133 -32.29 -11.98 -23.63
CA ARG A 133 -31.72 -12.30 -24.94
C ARG A 133 -31.56 -13.81 -25.16
N LEU A 134 -31.12 -14.54 -24.14
CA LEU A 134 -30.97 -16.00 -24.20
C LEU A 134 -32.33 -16.69 -24.27
N GLN A 135 -33.33 -16.19 -23.55
CA GLN A 135 -34.71 -16.69 -23.61
C GLN A 135 -35.32 -16.46 -25.00
N GLU A 136 -35.13 -15.29 -25.62
CA GLU A 136 -35.59 -15.01 -26.98
C GLU A 136 -34.90 -15.89 -28.03
N LYS A 137 -33.59 -16.14 -27.88
CA LYS A 137 -32.88 -17.10 -28.73
C LYS A 137 -33.42 -18.51 -28.55
N LEU A 138 -33.73 -18.90 -27.31
CA LEU A 138 -34.25 -20.21 -26.99
C LEU A 138 -35.67 -20.40 -27.54
N SER A 139 -36.55 -19.40 -27.41
CA SER A 139 -37.89 -19.44 -28.00
C SER A 139 -37.84 -19.51 -29.53
N HIS A 140 -37.00 -18.70 -30.17
CA HIS A 140 -36.81 -18.77 -31.62
C HIS A 140 -36.29 -20.15 -32.08
N LEU A 141 -35.34 -20.73 -31.36
CA LEU A 141 -34.84 -22.07 -31.67
C LEU A 141 -35.89 -23.17 -31.42
N GLN A 142 -36.75 -23.00 -30.42
CA GLN A 142 -37.85 -23.92 -30.13
C GLN A 142 -38.97 -23.82 -31.16
N GLU A 143 -39.36 -22.63 -31.58
CA GLU A 143 -40.40 -22.42 -32.59
C GLU A 143 -39.98 -22.92 -33.98
N ASN A 144 -38.70 -22.81 -34.31
CA ASN A 144 -38.15 -23.28 -35.59
C ASN A 144 -37.73 -24.76 -35.58
N GLN A 145 -37.82 -25.47 -34.45
CA GLN A 145 -37.57 -26.92 -34.40
C GLN A 145 -38.87 -27.71 -34.41
N VAL A 146 -38.98 -28.64 -35.35
CA VAL A 146 -39.86 -29.80 -35.17
C VAL A 146 -39.26 -30.61 -34.00
N PRO A 147 -39.99 -30.85 -32.91
CA PRO A 147 -39.49 -31.67 -31.81
C PRO A 147 -39.37 -33.11 -32.31
N ILE A 148 -38.17 -33.52 -32.70
CA ILE A 148 -37.87 -34.90 -33.08
C ILE A 148 -37.50 -35.64 -31.79
N SER A 149 -38.26 -36.68 -31.43
CA SER A 149 -37.92 -37.54 -30.30
C SER A 149 -36.56 -38.21 -30.54
N LYS A 150 -35.87 -38.62 -29.46
CA LYS A 150 -34.63 -39.41 -29.60
C LYS A 150 -34.86 -40.66 -30.43
N GLU A 151 -35.97 -41.36 -30.21
CA GLU A 151 -36.40 -42.52 -30.99
C GLU A 151 -36.60 -42.20 -32.47
N ASP A 152 -37.26 -41.08 -32.80
CA ASP A 152 -37.48 -40.69 -34.20
C ASP A 152 -36.16 -40.34 -34.90
N LYS A 153 -35.22 -39.71 -34.17
CA LYS A 153 -33.88 -39.40 -34.68
C LYS A 153 -33.06 -40.68 -34.95
N GLU A 154 -33.13 -41.66 -34.05
CA GLU A 154 -32.48 -42.96 -34.23
C GLU A 154 -33.09 -43.73 -35.41
N GLN A 155 -34.42 -43.72 -35.57
CA GLN A 155 -35.11 -44.31 -36.71
C GLN A 155 -34.71 -43.66 -38.04
N ILE A 156 -34.72 -42.32 -38.13
CA ILE A 156 -34.34 -41.56 -39.33
C ILE A 156 -32.86 -41.78 -39.69
N THR A 157 -31.96 -41.86 -38.70
CA THR A 157 -30.54 -42.13 -38.96
C THR A 157 -30.31 -43.57 -39.44
N LYS A 158 -31.04 -44.54 -38.88
CA LYS A 158 -30.99 -45.93 -39.33
C LYS A 158 -31.53 -46.08 -40.76
N GLU A 159 -32.67 -45.46 -41.06
CA GLU A 159 -33.25 -45.43 -42.41
C GLU A 159 -32.31 -44.76 -43.42
N ASN A 160 -31.69 -43.63 -43.06
CA ASN A 160 -30.69 -43.00 -43.92
C ASN A 160 -29.46 -43.89 -44.13
N GLN A 161 -28.95 -44.56 -43.09
CA GLN A 161 -27.83 -45.49 -43.21
C GLN A 161 -28.18 -46.67 -44.13
N ASP A 162 -29.40 -47.20 -44.03
CA ASP A 162 -29.84 -48.32 -44.86
C ASP A 162 -30.09 -47.87 -46.31
N MET A 163 -30.58 -46.65 -46.53
CA MET A 163 -30.70 -46.02 -47.85
C MET A 163 -29.34 -45.71 -48.51
N ILE A 164 -28.31 -45.42 -47.73
CA ILE A 164 -26.94 -45.21 -48.23
C ILE A 164 -26.27 -46.55 -48.57
N LYS A 165 -26.59 -47.63 -47.84
CA LYS A 165 -26.09 -48.99 -48.10
C LYS A 165 -26.75 -49.66 -49.31
N LEU A 166 -27.93 -49.20 -49.74
CA LEU A 166 -28.58 -49.69 -50.94
C LEU A 166 -27.77 -49.32 -52.20
N PRO A 167 -27.47 -50.29 -53.09
CA PRO A 167 -26.74 -50.01 -54.33
C PRO A 167 -27.47 -48.99 -55.21
N LYS A 168 -26.72 -48.07 -55.84
CA LYS A 168 -27.24 -46.95 -56.65
C LYS A 168 -28.16 -47.34 -57.82
N GLY A 169 -28.36 -48.63 -58.09
CA GLY A 169 -29.24 -49.17 -59.14
C GLY A 169 -30.67 -49.53 -58.69
N CYS A 170 -31.00 -49.50 -57.38
CA CYS A 170 -32.36 -49.75 -56.90
C CYS A 170 -33.29 -48.52 -56.91
N ARG A 171 -32.80 -47.34 -57.32
CA ARG A 171 -33.66 -46.17 -57.59
C ARG A 171 -34.28 -46.31 -58.98
N ARG A 172 -35.33 -47.12 -59.09
CA ARG A 172 -36.24 -47.09 -60.24
C ARG A 172 -37.62 -46.70 -59.76
N ILE A 173 -38.17 -45.72 -60.49
CA ILE A 173 -39.44 -45.00 -60.34
C ILE A 173 -39.35 -43.87 -59.32
#